data_AF-A0A940LCU6-F1
#
_entry.id   AF-A0A940LCU6-F1
#
_cell.length_a   1.000
_cell.length_b   1.000
_cell.length_c   1.000
_cell.angle_alpha   90.00
_cell.angle_beta   90.00
_cell.angle_gamma   90.00
#
_symmetry.space_group_name_H-M   'P 1'
#
loop_
_entity.id
_entity.type
_entity.pdbx_description
1 polymer ?
#
loop_
_entity_poly.entity_id
_entity_poly.type
_entity_poly.pdbx_seq_one_letter_code
_entity_poly.pdbx_strand_id
1 'polypeptide(L)'
;YTPPKNCELRQVCSETGLPPGPNCTNLISDYFIPLTSSTKVCNHLQEIKISPDSSISYCESCAPETGYIKRLYKVIAPEMQEYFNQNGIAYQKIPPHNPDCEKIFKGDGPRITSLLNGSEYYIDAKDPEPLQLTATAGTDVSKLYWYINDQFYKTTGAKEKQFFVPKEGPVKISCTDDKGRNRNIWIRVKYINL
;
A
#
# COMPACT_ATOMS: atom_id res chain seq x y z
N TYR A 1 40.27 11.82 6.23
CA TYR A 1 39.27 10.91 6.83
C TYR A 1 39.38 9.58 6.12
N THR A 2 39.62 8.48 6.83
CA THR A 2 39.81 7.15 6.21
C THR A 2 38.54 6.33 6.47
N PRO A 3 37.87 5.80 5.43
CA PRO A 3 36.69 4.97 5.63
C PRO A 3 37.04 3.69 6.42
N PRO A 4 36.10 3.13 7.21
CA PRO A 4 36.32 1.88 7.95
C PRO A 4 36.72 0.72 7.02
N LYS A 5 37.50 -0.24 7.51
CA LYS A 5 38.05 -1.35 6.72
C LYS A 5 37.01 -2.18 5.95
N ASN A 6 35.77 -2.22 6.42
CA ASN A 6 34.67 -3.00 5.82
C ASN A 6 33.66 -2.12 5.07
N CYS A 7 34.06 -0.92 4.68
CA CYS A 7 33.25 0.01 3.92
C CYS A 7 33.80 0.09 2.50
N GLU A 8 33.01 -0.37 1.53
CA GLU A 8 33.36 -0.39 0.12
C GLU A 8 32.47 0.58 -0.66
N LEU A 9 32.83 0.88 -1.90
CA LEU A 9 32.00 1.68 -2.81
C LEU A 9 31.23 0.79 -3.78
N ARG A 10 29.97 1.12 -4.03
CA ARG A 10 29.16 0.52 -5.09
C ARG A 10 28.38 1.57 -5.86
N GLN A 11 27.95 1.23 -7.07
CA GLN A 11 26.95 2.04 -7.76
C GLN A 11 25.58 1.87 -7.11
N VAL A 12 24.91 2.98 -6.88
CA VAL A 12 23.54 3.05 -6.37
C VAL A 12 22.72 4.05 -7.17
N CYS A 13 21.40 3.91 -7.08
CA CYS A 13 20.45 4.85 -7.61
C CYS A 13 20.41 6.12 -6.74
N SER A 14 20.60 7.31 -7.32
CA SER A 14 20.57 8.56 -6.55
C SER A 14 19.20 8.88 -5.91
N GLU A 15 18.12 8.25 -6.37
CA GLU A 15 16.78 8.45 -5.79
C GLU A 15 16.46 7.50 -4.64
N THR A 16 17.00 6.28 -4.65
CA THR A 16 16.61 5.23 -3.69
C THR A 16 17.76 4.77 -2.79
N GLY A 17 19.02 5.07 -3.14
CA GLY A 17 20.21 4.52 -2.47
C GLY A 17 20.41 3.01 -2.67
N LEU A 18 19.56 2.37 -3.48
CA LEU A 18 19.64 0.94 -3.79
C LEU A 18 20.50 0.68 -5.03
N PRO A 19 21.13 -0.51 -5.14
CA PRO A 19 21.78 -0.94 -6.38
C PRO A 19 20.87 -0.72 -7.60
N PRO A 20 21.40 -0.23 -8.74
CA PRO A 20 20.59 0.12 -9.89
C PRO A 20 19.84 -1.10 -10.46
N GLY A 21 18.55 -0.92 -10.72
CA GLY A 21 17.76 -1.88 -11.49
C GLY A 21 17.90 -1.67 -13.01
N PRO A 22 17.27 -2.53 -13.84
CA PRO A 22 17.43 -2.50 -15.30
C PRO A 22 17.10 -1.16 -15.97
N ASN A 23 16.11 -0.45 -15.43
CA ASN A 23 15.64 0.84 -15.99
C ASN A 23 16.24 2.06 -15.28
N CYS A 24 17.23 1.87 -14.40
CA CYS A 24 17.78 2.96 -13.61
C CYS A 24 18.90 3.69 -14.35
N THR A 25 18.67 4.94 -14.73
CA THR A 25 19.68 5.82 -15.33
C THR A 25 20.38 6.72 -14.31
N ASN A 26 19.85 6.80 -13.10
CA ASN A 26 20.28 7.74 -12.07
C ASN A 26 21.40 7.14 -11.21
N LEU A 27 22.62 7.06 -11.73
CA LEU A 27 23.74 6.34 -11.11
C LEU A 27 24.68 7.29 -10.35
N ILE A 28 24.98 6.94 -9.10
CA ILE A 28 26.04 7.57 -8.29
C ILE A 28 26.86 6.48 -7.57
N SER A 29 28.07 6.81 -7.15
CA SER A 29 28.87 5.95 -6.28
C SER A 29 28.60 6.31 -4.82
N ASP A 30 28.28 5.31 -4.00
CA ASP A 30 28.07 5.48 -2.57
C ASP A 30 28.66 4.31 -1.78
N TYR A 31 28.88 4.55 -0.49
CA TYR A 31 29.44 3.58 0.43
C TYR A 31 28.42 2.51 0.83
N PHE A 32 28.90 1.28 0.98
CA PHE A 32 28.12 0.18 1.52
C PHE A 32 28.99 -0.75 2.36
N ILE A 33 28.35 -1.55 3.20
CA ILE A 33 29.00 -2.57 4.01
C ILE A 33 28.67 -3.93 3.39
N PRO A 34 29.67 -4.68 2.88
CA PRO A 34 29.46 -6.03 2.35
C PRO A 34 28.73 -6.92 3.37
N LEU A 35 27.80 -7.75 2.89
CA LEU A 35 26.97 -8.67 3.67
C LEU A 35 26.01 -8.02 4.70
N THR A 36 26.04 -6.70 4.88
CA THR A 36 25.14 -5.96 5.79
C THR A 36 24.16 -5.09 5.03
N SER A 37 24.66 -4.28 4.08
CA SER A 37 23.81 -3.40 3.29
C SER A 37 22.90 -4.19 2.35
N SER A 38 21.65 -3.74 2.20
CA SER A 38 20.66 -4.42 1.35
C SER A 38 21.16 -4.60 -0.09
N THR A 39 20.88 -5.78 -0.64
CA THR A 39 21.11 -6.14 -2.05
C THR A 39 19.86 -5.95 -2.91
N LYS A 40 18.75 -5.45 -2.33
CA LYS A 40 17.51 -5.17 -3.07
C LYS A 40 17.80 -4.14 -4.17
N VAL A 41 17.46 -4.48 -5.40
CA VAL A 41 17.64 -3.56 -6.53
C VAL A 41 16.58 -2.45 -6.52
N CYS A 42 16.98 -1.30 -7.04
CA CYS A 42 16.12 -0.16 -7.24
C CYS A 42 15.01 -0.49 -8.26
N ASN A 43 13.77 -0.16 -7.90
CA ASN A 43 12.59 -0.32 -8.74
C ASN A 43 11.81 1.00 -8.92
N HIS A 44 12.47 2.15 -8.78
CA HIS A 44 11.83 3.47 -8.90
C HIS A 44 11.26 3.75 -10.29
N LEU A 45 11.79 3.12 -11.35
CA LEU A 45 11.27 3.20 -12.71
C LEU A 45 10.77 1.82 -13.13
N GLN A 46 9.47 1.72 -13.40
CA GLN A 46 8.83 0.50 -13.86
C GLN A 46 8.26 0.67 -15.25
N GLU A 47 8.48 -0.35 -16.08
CA GLU A 47 7.81 -0.47 -17.37
C GLU A 47 6.40 -1.01 -17.13
N ILE A 48 5.39 -0.26 -17.55
CA ILE A 48 3.98 -0.63 -17.41
C ILE A 48 3.36 -0.76 -18.80
N LYS A 49 2.61 -1.83 -19.03
CA LYS A 49 1.79 -2.02 -20.23
C LYS A 49 0.53 -1.17 -20.08
N ILE A 50 0.23 -0.32 -21.05
CA ILE A 50 -0.94 0.58 -21.03
C ILE A 50 -1.68 0.54 -22.36
N SER A 51 -2.94 0.96 -22.36
CA SER A 51 -3.70 1.16 -23.59
C SER A 51 -3.09 2.31 -24.44
N PRO A 52 -3.29 2.32 -25.77
CA PRO A 52 -2.70 3.35 -26.64
C PRO A 52 -3.13 4.79 -26.29
N ASP A 53 -4.35 4.95 -25.77
CA ASP A 53 -4.90 6.20 -25.27
C ASP A 53 -4.46 6.54 -23.82
N SER A 54 -3.65 5.69 -23.19
CA SER A 54 -3.18 5.81 -21.80
C SER A 54 -4.29 5.85 -20.74
N SER A 55 -5.49 5.35 -21.05
CA SER A 55 -6.63 5.34 -20.11
C SER A 55 -6.54 4.22 -19.07
N ILE A 56 -5.97 3.06 -19.41
CA ILE A 56 -5.84 1.90 -18.52
C ILE A 56 -4.46 1.25 -18.57
N SER A 57 -4.10 0.59 -17.47
CA SER A 57 -2.87 -0.22 -17.36
C SER A 57 -3.19 -1.71 -17.25
N TYR A 58 -2.28 -2.54 -17.75
CA TYR A 58 -2.39 -3.98 -17.79
C TYR A 58 -1.28 -4.66 -17.00
N CYS A 59 -1.59 -5.82 -16.45
CA CYS A 59 -0.63 -6.73 -15.84
C CYS A 59 -0.39 -7.89 -16.79
N GLU A 60 0.56 -8.77 -16.46
CA GLU A 60 0.83 -9.96 -17.29
C GLU A 60 -0.38 -10.88 -17.50
N SER A 61 -1.40 -10.82 -16.64
CA SER A 61 -2.57 -11.69 -16.73
C SER A 61 -3.74 -11.10 -17.52
N CYS A 62 -3.79 -9.79 -17.73
CA CYS A 62 -4.90 -9.12 -18.42
C CYS A 62 -4.45 -8.27 -19.61
N ALA A 63 -3.16 -8.28 -19.93
CA ALA A 63 -2.65 -7.64 -21.13
C ALA A 63 -3.20 -8.36 -22.37
N PRO A 64 -3.75 -7.63 -23.34
CA PRO A 64 -4.17 -8.23 -24.60
C PRO A 64 -2.96 -8.76 -25.37
N GLU A 65 -3.15 -9.74 -26.26
CA GLU A 65 -2.07 -10.29 -27.09
C GLU A 65 -1.40 -9.21 -27.96
N THR A 66 -2.17 -8.23 -28.40
CA THR A 66 -1.71 -7.09 -29.22
C THR A 66 -2.43 -5.81 -28.80
N GLY A 67 -1.89 -4.64 -29.20
CA GLY A 67 -2.56 -3.36 -29.01
C GLY A 67 -2.31 -2.63 -27.69
N TYR A 68 -1.45 -3.15 -26.81
CA TYR A 68 -0.90 -2.36 -25.69
C TYR A 68 0.41 -1.68 -26.10
N ILE A 69 0.74 -0.58 -25.42
CA ILE A 69 2.07 0.06 -25.50
C ILE A 69 2.78 -0.06 -24.15
N LYS A 70 4.11 0.05 -24.15
CA LYS A 70 4.93 0.03 -22.93
C LYS A 70 5.43 1.45 -22.65
N ARG A 71 5.32 1.88 -21.40
CA ARG A 71 5.84 3.17 -20.95
C ARG A 71 6.50 3.03 -19.58
N LEU A 72 7.60 3.75 -19.37
CA LEU A 72 8.25 3.86 -18.08
C LEU A 72 7.51 4.85 -17.20
N TYR A 73 7.21 4.45 -15.97
CA TYR A 73 6.61 5.28 -14.93
C TYR A 73 7.51 5.30 -13.70
N LYS A 74 7.55 6.47 -13.06
CA LYS A 74 8.15 6.62 -11.74
C LYS A 74 7.20 6.08 -10.67
N VAL A 75 7.64 5.05 -9.96
CA VAL A 75 6.91 4.44 -8.86
C VAL A 75 7.11 5.30 -7.62
N ILE A 76 6.05 6.01 -7.25
CA ILE A 76 6.03 6.84 -6.05
C ILE A 76 5.33 6.06 -4.94
N ALA A 77 5.91 6.07 -3.73
CA ALA A 77 5.29 5.42 -2.57
C ALA A 77 3.90 6.02 -2.28
N PRO A 78 2.90 5.22 -1.84
CA PRO A 78 1.55 5.72 -1.58
C PRO A 78 1.50 6.93 -0.64
N GLU A 79 2.33 6.95 0.40
CA GLU A 79 2.43 8.07 1.35
C GLU A 79 2.91 9.35 0.67
N MET A 80 3.87 9.24 -0.26
CA MET A 80 4.36 10.36 -1.06
C MET A 80 3.32 10.83 -2.09
N GLN A 81 2.57 9.92 -2.69
CA GLN A 81 1.47 10.26 -3.59
C GLN A 81 0.39 11.08 -2.85
N GLU A 82 0.07 10.70 -1.62
CA GLU A 82 -0.88 11.42 -0.77
C GLU A 82 -0.36 12.83 -0.44
N TYR A 83 0.89 12.94 0.00
CA TYR A 83 1.53 14.23 0.24
C TYR A 83 1.51 15.13 -1.02
N PHE A 84 1.83 14.58 -2.19
CA PHE A 84 1.79 15.33 -3.45
C PHE A 84 0.39 15.82 -3.80
N ASN A 85 -0.63 14.96 -3.66
CA ASN A 85 -2.02 15.36 -3.90
C ASN A 85 -2.47 16.49 -2.94
N GLN A 86 -2.11 16.40 -1.65
CA GLN A 86 -2.47 17.39 -0.63
C GLN A 86 -1.80 18.76 -0.85
N ASN A 87 -0.58 18.76 -1.38
CA ASN A 87 0.21 19.98 -1.59
C ASN A 87 0.16 20.49 -3.04
N GLY A 88 -0.71 19.91 -3.89
CA GLY A 88 -0.83 20.32 -5.29
C GLY A 88 0.42 20.07 -6.14
N ILE A 89 1.28 19.13 -5.73
CA ILE A 89 2.50 18.77 -6.46
C ILE A 89 2.11 17.82 -7.60
N ALA A 90 2.34 18.25 -8.84
CA ALA A 90 2.07 17.44 -10.01
C ALA A 90 3.06 16.27 -10.11
N TYR A 91 2.54 15.07 -10.39
CA TYR A 91 3.33 13.89 -10.70
C TYR A 91 2.62 13.03 -11.74
N GLN A 92 3.39 12.20 -12.44
CA GLN A 92 2.84 11.27 -13.42
C GLN A 92 2.18 10.09 -12.72
N LYS A 93 0.85 9.99 -12.84
CA LYS A 93 0.07 8.88 -12.30
C LYS A 93 0.11 7.70 -13.27
N ILE A 94 0.28 6.50 -12.72
CA ILE A 94 0.06 5.26 -13.47
C ILE A 94 -1.46 5.16 -13.74
N PRO A 95 -1.89 4.89 -14.99
CA PRO A 95 -3.31 4.75 -15.30
C PRO A 95 -3.98 3.64 -14.47
N PRO A 96 -5.28 3.78 -14.15
CA PRO A 96 -6.04 2.75 -13.45
C PRO A 96 -5.87 1.38 -14.10
N HIS A 97 -5.80 0.33 -13.28
CA HIS A 97 -5.69 -1.03 -13.79
C HIS A 97 -6.97 -1.46 -14.53
N ASN A 98 -6.82 -2.29 -15.57
CA ASN A 98 -7.92 -2.89 -16.33
C ASN A 98 -9.01 -3.44 -15.37
N PRO A 99 -10.25 -2.90 -15.39
CA PRO A 99 -11.32 -3.31 -14.48
C PRO A 99 -11.78 -4.76 -14.71
N ASP A 100 -11.59 -5.30 -15.91
CA ASP A 100 -11.96 -6.67 -16.28
C ASP A 100 -10.89 -7.71 -15.90
N CYS A 101 -9.83 -7.28 -15.20
CA CYS A 101 -8.78 -8.19 -14.74
C CYS A 101 -9.27 -9.05 -13.57
N GLU A 102 -9.40 -10.36 -13.81
CA GLU A 102 -9.79 -11.34 -12.79
C GLU A 102 -8.67 -11.71 -11.81
N LYS A 103 -7.45 -11.17 -12.00
CA LYS A 103 -6.31 -11.49 -11.15
C LYS A 103 -6.44 -10.81 -9.79
N ILE A 104 -6.42 -11.62 -8.73
CA ILE A 104 -6.20 -11.13 -7.37
C ILE A 104 -4.74 -10.69 -7.25
N PHE A 105 -4.50 -9.38 -7.12
CA PHE A 105 -3.15 -8.85 -6.98
C PHE A 105 -2.60 -9.20 -5.61
N LYS A 106 -1.46 -9.91 -5.55
CA LYS A 106 -0.69 -10.06 -4.30
C LYS A 106 0.17 -8.81 -4.09
N GLY A 107 -0.48 -7.71 -3.69
CA GLY A 107 0.20 -6.52 -3.14
C GLY A 107 0.07 -6.47 -1.63
N ASP A 108 0.77 -5.52 -0.98
CA ASP A 108 0.39 -5.12 0.37
C ASP A 108 -1.06 -4.65 0.33
N GLY A 109 -1.96 -5.42 0.95
CA GLY A 109 -3.37 -5.06 1.04
C GLY A 109 -3.60 -3.78 1.82
N PRO A 110 -4.87 -3.33 1.92
CA PRO A 110 -5.17 -2.11 2.63
C PRO A 110 -4.58 -2.16 4.05
N ARG A 111 -3.83 -1.14 4.43
CA ARG A 111 -3.26 -1.04 5.76
C ARG A 111 -4.29 -0.39 6.67
N ILE A 112 -4.85 -1.16 7.59
CA ILE A 112 -5.73 -0.64 8.63
C ILE A 112 -4.91 0.32 9.51
N THR A 113 -5.33 1.59 9.58
CA THR A 113 -4.64 2.68 10.30
C THR A 113 -5.32 3.03 11.61
N SER A 114 -6.60 2.72 11.76
CA SER A 114 -7.33 2.81 13.02
C SER A 114 -7.22 1.49 13.77
N LEU A 115 -7.14 1.58 15.11
CA LEU A 115 -7.06 0.43 15.99
C LEU A 115 -5.76 -0.36 15.83
N LEU A 116 -5.12 -0.66 16.95
CA LEU A 116 -3.83 -1.34 16.97
C LEU A 116 -4.04 -2.83 17.14
N ASN A 117 -3.40 -3.62 16.28
CA ASN A 117 -3.45 -5.07 16.34
C ASN A 117 -2.88 -5.56 17.68
N GLY A 118 -3.67 -6.37 18.40
CA GLY A 118 -3.37 -6.90 19.72
C GLY A 118 -3.74 -5.99 20.89
N SER A 119 -4.27 -4.79 20.64
CA SER A 119 -4.62 -3.84 21.71
C SER A 119 -5.98 -4.11 22.35
N GLU A 120 -6.10 -3.75 23.64
CA GLU A 120 -7.35 -3.75 24.38
C GLU A 120 -8.04 -2.37 24.31
N TYR A 121 -9.35 -2.36 24.09
CA TYR A 121 -10.20 -1.16 24.05
C TYR A 121 -11.27 -1.25 25.13
N TYR A 122 -11.42 -0.20 25.92
CA TYR A 122 -12.41 -0.09 26.98
C TYR A 122 -13.57 0.78 26.50
N ILE A 123 -14.80 0.27 26.60
CA ILE A 123 -16.03 0.97 26.20
C ILE A 123 -16.93 1.08 27.41
N ASP A 124 -17.52 2.26 27.65
CA ASP A 124 -18.52 2.42 28.71
C ASP A 124 -19.79 1.63 28.36
N ALA A 125 -20.27 0.81 29.29
CA ALA A 125 -21.52 0.08 29.11
C ALA A 125 -22.77 0.96 29.16
N LYS A 126 -22.69 2.15 29.79
CA LYS A 126 -23.80 3.10 29.87
C LYS A 126 -23.90 3.97 28.62
N ASP A 127 -22.76 4.34 28.03
CA ASP A 127 -22.68 5.16 26.82
C ASP A 127 -21.62 4.62 25.85
N PRO A 128 -21.96 3.59 25.05
CA PRO A 128 -20.98 2.89 24.24
C PRO A 128 -20.54 3.72 23.03
N GLU A 129 -19.35 4.33 23.14
CA GLU A 129 -18.73 5.05 22.03
C GLU A 129 -18.30 4.10 20.89
N PRO A 130 -18.61 4.44 19.61
CA PRO A 130 -18.23 3.61 18.49
C PRO A 130 -16.74 3.74 18.15
N LEU A 131 -16.11 2.63 17.79
CA LEU A 131 -14.73 2.59 17.33
C LEU A 131 -14.63 3.00 15.86
N GLN A 132 -13.63 3.82 15.54
CA GLN A 132 -13.33 4.21 14.15
C GLN A 132 -12.61 3.09 13.40
N LEU A 133 -12.97 2.94 12.13
CA LEU A 133 -12.36 2.10 11.10
C LEU A 133 -11.89 3.00 9.94
N THR A 134 -10.58 3.01 9.73
CA THR A 134 -9.90 3.65 8.59
C THR A 134 -8.77 2.76 8.11
N ALA A 135 -8.55 2.74 6.80
CA ALA A 135 -7.41 2.09 6.20
C ALA A 135 -6.83 2.98 5.10
N THR A 136 -5.55 2.83 4.83
CA THR A 136 -4.91 3.36 3.64
C THR A 136 -4.76 2.25 2.61
N ALA A 137 -5.07 2.55 1.36
CA ALA A 137 -5.03 1.58 0.27
C ALA A 137 -4.21 2.15 -0.91
N GLY A 138 -3.84 1.28 -1.84
CA GLY A 138 -3.19 1.69 -3.09
C GLY A 138 -4.07 2.64 -3.89
N THR A 139 -3.46 3.47 -4.74
CA THR A 139 -4.20 4.45 -5.57
C THR A 139 -5.04 3.81 -6.67
N ASP A 140 -4.84 2.52 -6.91
CA ASP A 140 -5.68 1.67 -7.75
C ASP A 140 -6.97 1.20 -7.06
N VAL A 141 -7.16 1.53 -5.77
CA VAL A 141 -8.34 1.14 -4.96
C VAL A 141 -9.35 2.26 -4.88
N SER A 142 -10.60 1.93 -5.20
CA SER A 142 -11.74 2.82 -5.04
C SER A 142 -12.59 2.47 -3.82
N LYS A 143 -12.74 1.17 -3.51
CA LYS A 143 -13.60 0.67 -2.43
C LYS A 143 -12.87 -0.22 -1.45
N LEU A 144 -13.30 -0.14 -0.20
CA LEU A 144 -12.91 -1.01 0.90
C LEU A 144 -14.12 -1.76 1.43
N TYR A 145 -13.92 -3.02 1.78
CA TYR A 145 -14.91 -3.94 2.31
C TYR A 145 -14.46 -4.36 3.71
N TRP A 146 -15.26 -3.97 4.70
CA TRP A 146 -15.01 -4.25 6.11
C TRP A 146 -15.78 -5.47 6.55
N TYR A 147 -15.11 -6.35 7.29
CA TYR A 147 -15.69 -7.52 7.91
C TYR A 147 -15.37 -7.52 9.39
N ILE A 148 -16.36 -7.87 10.21
CA ILE A 148 -16.24 -8.03 11.65
C ILE A 148 -16.53 -9.49 11.98
N ASN A 149 -15.57 -10.19 12.58
CA ASN A 149 -15.66 -11.63 12.88
C ASN A 149 -16.06 -12.46 11.65
N ASP A 150 -15.38 -12.21 10.52
CA ASP A 150 -15.59 -12.89 9.24
C ASP A 150 -16.98 -12.69 8.61
N GLN A 151 -17.78 -11.77 9.16
CA GLN A 151 -19.07 -11.37 8.59
C GLN A 151 -18.95 -10.00 7.92
N PHE A 152 -19.55 -9.87 6.73
CA PHE A 152 -19.59 -8.60 6.02
C PHE A 152 -20.29 -7.54 6.87
N TYR A 153 -19.60 -6.42 7.11
CA TYR A 153 -20.13 -5.31 7.87
C TYR A 153 -20.57 -4.17 6.95
N LYS A 154 -19.65 -3.65 6.13
CA LYS A 154 -19.94 -2.50 5.27
C LYS A 154 -18.90 -2.30 4.16
N THR A 155 -19.32 -1.59 3.12
CA THR A 155 -18.44 -1.03 2.09
C THR A 155 -18.25 0.47 2.30
N THR A 156 -17.03 0.96 2.08
CA THR A 156 -16.66 2.38 2.18
C THR A 156 -15.78 2.77 1.00
N GLY A 157 -15.68 4.07 0.71
CA GLY A 157 -14.62 4.59 -0.16
C GLY A 157 -13.24 4.41 0.49
N ALA A 158 -12.18 4.40 -0.34
CA ALA A 158 -10.80 4.20 0.13
C ALA A 158 -10.30 5.26 1.14
N LYS A 159 -10.96 6.43 1.21
CA LYS A 159 -10.61 7.54 2.13
C LYS A 159 -11.72 7.85 3.16
N GLU A 160 -12.77 7.04 3.21
CA GLU A 160 -13.89 7.28 4.11
C GLU A 160 -13.62 6.71 5.50
N LYS A 161 -14.13 7.40 6.51
CA LYS A 161 -14.15 6.92 7.90
C LYS A 161 -15.42 6.12 8.12
N GLN A 162 -15.28 4.96 8.75
CA GLN A 162 -16.40 4.16 9.18
C GLN A 162 -16.34 3.95 10.68
N PHE A 163 -17.48 3.72 11.31
CA PHE A 163 -17.58 3.51 12.75
C PHE A 163 -18.37 2.22 13.03
N PHE A 164 -18.08 1.55 14.14
CA PHE A 164 -18.84 0.38 14.57
C PHE A 164 -18.79 0.24 16.09
N VAL A 165 -19.85 -0.35 16.66
CA VAL A 165 -19.90 -0.68 18.09
C VAL A 165 -19.63 -2.19 18.23
N PRO A 166 -18.45 -2.59 18.74
CA PRO A 166 -18.12 -4.00 18.90
C PRO A 166 -18.86 -4.62 20.10
N LYS A 167 -19.02 -5.95 20.06
CA LYS A 167 -19.36 -6.75 21.24
C LYS A 167 -18.14 -6.94 22.13
N GLU A 168 -18.38 -7.20 23.41
CA GLU A 168 -17.31 -7.57 24.34
C GLU A 168 -16.58 -8.83 23.89
N GLY A 169 -15.27 -8.88 24.13
CA GLY A 169 -14.40 -10.01 23.81
C GLY A 169 -13.45 -9.77 22.64
N PRO A 170 -12.85 -10.84 22.08
CA PRO A 170 -11.97 -10.72 20.93
C PRO A 170 -12.77 -10.37 19.68
N VAL A 171 -12.27 -9.41 18.90
CA VAL A 171 -12.88 -8.97 17.65
C VAL A 171 -11.84 -9.05 16.54
N LYS A 172 -12.15 -9.82 15.51
CA LYS A 172 -11.37 -9.84 14.26
C LYS A 172 -11.93 -8.79 13.31
N ILE A 173 -11.06 -7.91 12.81
CA ILE A 173 -11.41 -6.89 11.84
C ILE A 173 -10.62 -7.19 10.57
N SER A 174 -11.32 -7.35 9.46
CA SER A 174 -10.72 -7.54 8.15
C SER A 174 -11.08 -6.39 7.23
N CYS A 175 -10.09 -5.88 6.50
CA CYS A 175 -10.27 -4.90 5.45
C CYS A 175 -9.79 -5.52 4.13
N THR A 176 -10.68 -5.59 3.15
CA THR A 176 -10.38 -6.07 1.81
C THR A 176 -10.61 -4.93 0.82
N ASP A 177 -9.72 -4.75 -0.15
CA ASP A 177 -9.95 -3.79 -1.22
C ASP A 177 -10.64 -4.40 -2.44
N ASP A 178 -11.07 -3.55 -3.38
CA ASP A 178 -11.67 -3.95 -4.66
C ASP A 178 -10.70 -4.66 -5.63
N LYS A 179 -9.44 -4.86 -5.24
CA LYS A 179 -8.45 -5.70 -5.94
C LYS A 179 -8.27 -7.07 -5.28
N GLY A 180 -9.08 -7.38 -4.27
CA GLY A 180 -9.07 -8.63 -3.53
C GLY A 180 -7.91 -8.76 -2.55
N ARG A 181 -7.16 -7.69 -2.27
CA ARG A 181 -6.10 -7.70 -1.25
C ARG A 181 -6.73 -7.53 0.12
N ASN A 182 -6.23 -8.27 1.11
CA ASN A 182 -6.80 -8.33 2.45
C ASN A 182 -5.77 -8.01 3.54
N ARG A 183 -6.24 -7.39 4.62
CA ARG A 183 -5.51 -7.24 5.87
C ARG A 183 -6.42 -7.53 7.07
N ASN A 184 -5.85 -8.19 8.08
CA ASN A 184 -6.53 -8.52 9.32
C ASN A 184 -5.84 -7.87 10.52
N ILE A 185 -6.64 -7.45 11.49
CA ILE A 185 -6.19 -7.14 12.85
C ILE A 185 -7.13 -7.82 13.86
N TRP A 186 -6.63 -8.06 15.06
CA TRP A 186 -7.39 -8.52 16.21
C TRP A 186 -7.31 -7.47 17.30
N ILE A 187 -8.45 -7.17 17.91
CA ILE A 187 -8.53 -6.33 19.11
C ILE A 187 -9.27 -7.09 20.20
N ARG A 188 -9.18 -6.63 21.45
CA ARG A 188 -10.01 -7.11 22.53
C ARG A 188 -10.81 -5.97 23.13
N VAL A 189 -12.12 -6.15 23.23
CA VAL A 189 -13.03 -5.14 23.78
C VAL A 189 -13.43 -5.57 25.19
N LYS A 190 -13.38 -4.63 26.13
CA LYS A 190 -13.89 -4.80 27.49
C LYS A 190 -14.91 -3.71 27.77
N TYR A 191 -16.10 -4.11 28.21
CA TYR A 191 -17.08 -3.15 28.67
C TYR A 191 -16.82 -2.84 30.15
N ILE A 192 -16.77 -1.56 30.48
CA ILE A 192 -16.58 -1.10 31.86
C ILE A 192 -17.77 -0.24 32.27
N ASN A 193 -18.16 -0.32 33.53
CA ASN A 193 -19.10 0.62 34.12
C ASN A 193 -18.27 1.75 34.74
N LEU A 194 -18.19 2.88 34.05
CA LEU A 194 -17.65 4.12 34.61
C LEU A 194 -18.65 4.79 35.57
#